data_AF-A0AA42T071-F1
#
_entry.id   AF-A0AA42T071-F1
#
_cell.length_a   1.000
_cell.length_b   1.000
_cell.length_c   1.000
_cell.angle_alpha   90.00
_cell.angle_beta   90.00
_cell.angle_gamma   90.00
#
_symmetry.space_group_name_H-M   'P 1'
#
loop_
_entity.id
_entity.type
_entity.pdbx_description
1 polymer ?
#
loop_
_entity_poly.entity_id
_entity_poly.type
_entity_poly.pdbx_seq_one_letter_code
_entity_poly.pdbx_strand_id
1 'polypeptide(L)'
;MDDPLETLFQHCQALLRGDADTLARLREAGFACAPGHWEFLLPQLHRWLAPQWDYPRLRQALYASDLNSRLRGLGGEIAIADNRGNVDLSRYCLRRLS
;
A
#
# COMPACT_ATOMS: atom_id res chain seq x y z
N MET A 1 0.02 13.78 14.69
CA MET A 1 -0.01 13.88 13.21
C MET A 1 0.38 12.50 12.74
N ASP A 2 -0.57 11.72 12.22
CA ASP A 2 -0.33 10.34 11.81
C ASP A 2 0.69 10.33 10.66
N ASP A 3 1.73 9.49 10.76
CA ASP A 3 2.71 9.29 9.69
C ASP A 3 2.10 8.35 8.65
N PRO A 4 1.84 8.82 7.41
CA PRO A 4 1.23 8.00 6.37
C PRO A 4 1.95 6.68 6.11
N LEU A 5 3.27 6.64 6.27
CA LEU A 5 4.02 5.40 6.05
C LEU A 5 3.73 4.36 7.13
N GLU A 6 3.54 4.80 8.38
CA GLU A 6 3.19 3.91 9.47
C GLU A 6 1.74 3.43 9.34
N THR A 7 0.82 4.33 8.98
CA THR A 7 -0.57 3.96 8.67
C THR A 7 -0.63 2.94 7.52
N LEU A 8 0.15 3.16 6.45
CA LEU A 8 0.25 2.21 5.33
C LEU A 8 0.77 0.84 5.80
N PHE A 9 1.85 0.83 6.58
CA PHE A 9 2.41 -0.40 7.11
C PHE A 9 1.39 -1.18 7.95
N GLN A 10 0.63 -0.50 8.80
CA GLN A 10 -0.43 -1.12 9.61
C GLN A 10 -1.52 -1.75 8.75
N HIS A 11 -1.98 -1.07 7.69
CA HIS A 11 -2.96 -1.64 6.75
C HIS A 11 -2.40 -2.86 6.01
N CYS A 12 -1.16 -2.80 5.54
CA CYS A 12 -0.51 -3.94 4.91
C CYS A 12 -0.38 -5.13 5.88
N GLN A 13 0.05 -4.88 7.13
CA GLN A 13 0.14 -5.91 8.15
C GLN A 13 -1.23 -6.54 8.46
N ALA A 14 -2.28 -5.73 8.58
CA ALA A 14 -3.64 -6.22 8.82
C ALA A 14 -4.14 -7.11 7.66
N LEU A 15 -3.92 -6.69 6.41
CA LEU A 15 -4.22 -7.51 5.23
C LEU A 15 -3.44 -8.82 5.19
N LEU A 16 -2.15 -8.79 5.52
CA LEU A 16 -1.32 -10.00 5.59
C LEU A 16 -1.83 -10.98 6.65
N ARG A 17 -2.43 -10.48 7.75
CA ARG A 17 -3.10 -11.29 8.78
C ARG A 17 -4.52 -11.73 8.41
N GLY A 18 -5.09 -11.21 7.32
CA GLY A 18 -6.46 -11.52 6.89
C GLY A 18 -7.53 -10.77 7.68
N ASP A 19 -7.22 -9.59 8.21
CA ASP A 19 -8.15 -8.74 8.95
C ASP A 19 -9.36 -8.32 8.10
N ALA A 20 -10.56 -8.74 8.51
CA ALA A 20 -11.79 -8.54 7.75
C ALA A 20 -12.23 -7.08 7.70
N ASP A 21 -12.07 -6.34 8.80
CA ASP A 21 -12.45 -4.92 8.90
C ASP A 21 -11.59 -4.02 8.01
N THR A 22 -10.28 -4.29 7.95
CA THR A 22 -9.38 -3.58 7.01
C THR A 22 -9.72 -3.93 5.57
N LEU A 23 -10.01 -5.20 5.27
CA LEU A 23 -10.42 -5.62 3.95
C LEU A 23 -11.72 -4.94 3.50
N ALA A 24 -12.72 -4.84 4.39
CA ALA A 24 -13.97 -4.14 4.12
C ALA A 24 -13.73 -2.66 3.81
N ARG A 25 -12.98 -1.95 4.66
CA ARG A 25 -12.66 -0.53 4.47
C ARG A 25 -11.95 -0.25 3.15
N LEU A 26 -11.00 -1.10 2.75
CA LEU A 26 -10.30 -0.97 1.47
C LEU A 26 -11.24 -1.20 0.28
N ARG A 27 -12.17 -2.16 0.37
CA ARG A 27 -13.19 -2.38 -0.66
C ARG A 27 -14.14 -1.21 -0.79
N GLU A 28 -14.61 -0.65 0.33
CA GLU A 28 -15.46 0.55 0.35
C GLU A 28 -14.76 1.77 -0.26
N ALA A 29 -13.45 1.88 -0.08
CA ALA A 29 -12.61 2.89 -0.73
C ALA A 29 -12.32 2.61 -2.23
N GLY A 30 -12.86 1.52 -2.78
CA GLY A 30 -12.74 1.16 -4.20
C GLY A 30 -11.41 0.50 -4.58
N PHE A 31 -10.69 -0.08 -3.62
CA PHE A 31 -9.48 -0.86 -3.91
C PHE A 31 -9.79 -2.31 -4.28
N ALA A 32 -9.02 -2.85 -5.23
CA ALA A 32 -8.99 -4.28 -5.49
C ALA A 32 -8.17 -4.97 -4.40
N CYS A 33 -8.83 -5.74 -3.53
CA CYS A 33 -8.16 -6.41 -2.41
C CYS A 33 -8.82 -7.74 -2.01
N ALA A 34 -7.98 -8.62 -1.48
CA ALA A 34 -8.30 -9.94 -0.95
C ALA A 34 -7.38 -10.23 0.26
N PRO A 35 -7.64 -11.26 1.09
CA PRO A 35 -6.73 -11.60 2.18
C PRO A 35 -5.29 -11.81 1.69
N GLY A 36 -4.35 -11.04 2.23
CA GLY A 36 -2.94 -11.06 1.82
C GLY A 36 -2.62 -10.44 0.46
N HIS A 37 -3.58 -9.79 -0.20
CA HIS A 37 -3.40 -9.16 -1.52
C HIS A 37 -4.11 -7.81 -1.61
N TRP A 38 -3.42 -6.78 -2.07
CA TRP A 38 -4.05 -5.47 -2.28
C TRP A 38 -3.38 -4.71 -3.42
N GLU A 39 -4.16 -4.35 -4.42
CA GLU A 39 -3.73 -3.60 -5.59
C GLU A 39 -4.16 -2.14 -5.54
N PHE A 40 -3.26 -1.25 -5.98
CA PHE A 40 -3.51 0.18 -6.00
C PHE A 40 -2.60 0.90 -7.02
N LEU A 41 -3.03 2.09 -7.42
CA LEU A 41 -2.19 3.10 -8.03
C LEU A 41 -1.67 4.05 -6.95
N LEU A 42 -0.45 4.57 -7.05
CA LEU A 42 0.08 5.52 -6.06
C LEU A 42 -0.79 6.79 -5.90
N PRO A 43 -1.34 7.40 -6.96
CA PRO A 43 -2.26 8.54 -6.81
C PRO A 43 -3.59 8.19 -6.14
N GLN A 44 -4.06 6.93 -6.26
CA GLN A 44 -5.25 6.48 -5.54
C GLN A 44 -4.93 6.28 -4.05
N LEU A 45 -3.80 5.63 -3.76
CA LEU A 45 -3.32 5.42 -2.40
C LEU A 45 -3.14 6.75 -1.67
N HIS A 46 -2.50 7.73 -2.31
CA HIS A 46 -2.27 9.06 -1.75
C HIS A 46 -3.56 9.75 -1.32
N ARG A 47 -4.56 9.80 -2.21
CA ARG A 47 -5.86 10.44 -1.93
C ARG A 47 -6.59 9.80 -0.76
N TRP A 48 -6.43 8.50 -0.56
CA TRP A 48 -7.09 7.77 0.52
C TRP A 48 -6.33 7.86 1.85
N LEU A 49 -5.01 7.67 1.80
CA LEU A 49 -4.15 7.53 2.97
C LEU A 49 -3.71 8.88 3.55
N ALA A 50 -3.36 9.82 2.68
CA ALA A 50 -2.74 11.09 3.07
C ALA A 50 -3.13 12.24 2.14
N PRO A 51 -4.43 12.55 1.97
CA PRO A 51 -4.88 13.65 1.12
C PRO A 51 -4.30 15.02 1.52
N GLN A 52 -3.87 15.16 2.78
CA GLN A 52 -3.25 16.36 3.33
C GLN A 52 -1.74 16.48 3.03
N TRP A 53 -1.10 15.44 2.50
CA TRP A 53 0.29 15.51 2.04
C TRP A 53 0.35 15.89 0.57
N ASP A 54 1.44 16.52 0.14
CA ASP A 54 1.73 16.63 -1.29
C ASP A 54 2.07 15.25 -1.87
N TYR A 55 1.53 14.95 -3.04
CA TYR A 55 1.78 13.67 -3.70
C TYR A 55 3.29 13.38 -3.94
N PRO A 56 4.11 14.33 -4.43
CA PRO A 56 5.54 14.13 -4.56
C PRO A 56 6.24 13.81 -3.23
N ARG A 57 5.78 14.41 -2.13
CA ARG A 57 6.33 14.18 -0.79
C ARG A 57 6.03 12.76 -0.30
N LEU A 58 4.79 12.28 -0.46
CA LEU A 58 4.44 10.89 -0.14
C LEU A 58 5.29 9.92 -0.98
N ARG A 59 5.39 10.18 -2.29
CA ARG A 59 6.16 9.33 -3.20
C ARG A 59 7.62 9.24 -2.78
N GLN A 60 8.26 10.38 -2.49
CA GLN A 60 9.65 10.41 -2.01
C GLN A 60 9.80 9.64 -0.70
N ALA A 61 8.88 9.81 0.24
CA ALA A 61 8.90 9.10 1.52
C ALA A 61 8.78 7.57 1.32
N LEU A 62 7.87 7.12 0.46
CA LEU A 62 7.73 5.69 0.11
C LEU A 62 9.04 5.10 -0.43
N TYR A 63 9.69 5.78 -1.38
CA TYR A 63 10.93 5.31 -1.98
C TYR A 63 12.15 5.38 -1.05
N ALA A 64 12.14 6.29 -0.07
CA ALA A 64 13.18 6.39 0.94
C ALA A 64 12.96 5.45 2.14
N SER A 65 11.77 4.85 2.25
CA SER A 65 11.39 4.02 3.40
C SER A 65 11.95 2.60 3.32
N ASP A 66 12.10 1.99 4.48
CA ASP A 66 12.35 0.54 4.65
C ASP A 66 11.06 -0.29 4.67
N LEU A 67 9.93 0.26 4.18
CA LEU A 67 8.60 -0.38 4.22
C LEU A 67 8.62 -1.82 3.69
N ASN A 68 9.23 -2.06 2.53
CA ASN A 68 9.34 -3.40 1.97
C ASN A 68 10.20 -4.34 2.81
N SER A 69 11.27 -3.83 3.43
CA SER A 69 12.09 -4.62 4.36
C SER A 69 11.29 -5.04 5.59
N ARG A 70 10.48 -4.12 6.15
CA ARG A 70 9.58 -4.42 7.27
C ARG A 70 8.50 -5.44 6.89
N LEU A 71 7.88 -5.28 5.72
CA LEU A 71 6.87 -6.23 5.22
C LEU A 71 7.46 -7.61 4.97
N ARG A 72 8.71 -7.70 4.48
CA ARG A 72 9.40 -8.99 4.29
C ARG A 72 9.55 -9.76 5.59
N GLY A 73 9.83 -9.07 6.70
CA GLY A 73 9.82 -9.67 8.04
C GLY A 73 8.46 -10.24 8.47
N LEU A 74 7.38 -9.85 7.80
CA LEU A 74 6.02 -10.35 8.01
C LEU A 74 5.55 -11.33 6.91
N GLY A 75 6.44 -11.75 6.00
CA GLY A 75 6.09 -12.63 4.89
C GLY A 75 5.29 -11.94 3.78
N GLY A 76 5.48 -10.64 3.56
CA GLY A 76 4.87 -9.92 2.44
C GLY A 76 5.78 -8.89 1.80
N GLU A 77 5.36 -8.33 0.67
CA GLU A 77 6.04 -7.19 0.05
C GLU A 77 5.06 -6.38 -0.81
N ILE A 78 5.39 -5.11 -1.05
CA ILE A 78 4.78 -4.31 -2.11
C ILE A 78 5.65 -4.42 -3.37
N ALA A 79 5.07 -4.93 -4.45
CA ALA A 79 5.72 -5.09 -5.74
C ALA A 79 4.97 -4.33 -6.85
N ILE A 80 5.62 -4.14 -8.00
CA ILE A 80 4.95 -3.64 -9.20
C ILE A 80 4.25 -4.83 -9.87
N ALA A 81 2.91 -4.76 -9.96
CA ALA A 81 2.08 -5.76 -10.64
C ALA A 81 1.97 -5.52 -12.14
N ASP A 82 1.89 -4.26 -12.57
CA ASP A 82 1.82 -3.86 -13.99
C ASP A 82 2.66 -2.60 -14.19
N ASN A 83 3.78 -2.73 -14.90
CA ASN A 83 4.70 -1.61 -15.14
C ASN A 83 4.32 -0.89 -16.44
N ARG A 84 3.85 0.36 -16.34
CA ARG A 84 3.46 1.20 -17.48
C ARG A 84 4.53 2.20 -17.90
N GLY A 85 5.74 2.12 -17.33
CA GLY A 85 6.81 3.08 -17.57
C GLY A 85 6.59 4.46 -16.92
N ASN A 86 5.40 4.70 -16.36
CA ASN A 86 5.09 5.87 -15.55
C ASN A 86 4.58 5.40 -14.18
N VAL A 87 5.27 5.82 -13.13
CA VAL A 87 4.98 5.45 -11.73
C VAL A 87 3.52 5.74 -11.30
N ASP A 88 2.91 6.77 -11.88
CA ASP A 88 1.54 7.18 -11.56
C ASP A 88 0.49 6.31 -12.27
N LEU A 89 0.91 5.61 -13.34
CA LEU A 89 0.10 4.70 -14.14
C LEU A 89 0.39 3.22 -13.82
N SER A 90 1.56 2.93 -13.24
CA SER A 90 1.95 1.59 -12.84
C SER A 90 1.12 1.11 -11.66
N ARG A 91 0.74 -0.17 -11.70
CA ARG A 91 -0.01 -0.81 -10.63
C ARG A 91 0.95 -1.46 -9.64
N TYR A 92 0.68 -1.21 -8.37
CA TYR A 92 1.38 -1.83 -7.26
C TYR A 92 0.47 -2.86 -6.60
N CYS A 93 1.07 -3.88 -6.00
CA CYS A 93 0.36 -4.83 -5.18
C CYS A 93 1.13 -5.16 -3.90
N LEU A 94 0.43 -5.22 -2.77
CA LEU A 94 0.85 -6.02 -1.63
C LEU A 94 0.60 -7.49 -1.98
N ARG A 95 1.59 -8.35 -1.77
CA ARG A 95 1.47 -9.80 -1.91
C ARG A 95 2.19 -10.54 -0.78
N ARG A 96 1.75 -11.76 -0.47
CA ARG A 96 2.47 -12.67 0.43
C ARG A 96 3.69 -13.26 -0.28
N LEU A 97 4.76 -13.43 0.49
CA LEU A 97 5.94 -14.20 0.11
C LEU A 97 5.69 -15.65 0.54
N SER A 98 5.77 -16.57 -0.42
CA SER A 98 5.62 -18.02 -0.17
C SER A 98 6.90 -18.62 0.38
#